data_AF-A0A3Q2QQ34-F1
#
_entry.id   AF-A0A3Q2QQ34-F1
#
_cell.length_a   1.000
_cell.length_b   1.000
_cell.length_c   1.000
_cell.angle_alpha   90.00
_cell.angle_beta   90.00
_cell.angle_gamma   90.00
#
_symmetry.space_group_name_H-M   'P 1'
#
loop_
_entity.id
_entity.type
_entity.pdbx_description
1 polymer ?
#
loop_
_entity_poly.entity_id
_entity_poly.type
_entity_poly.pdbx_seq_one_letter_code
_entity_poly.pdbx_strand_id
1 'polypeptide(L)'
;LTQSPGSQSVVPGQTVSINCKASSGVTNDLQWYLQKPGEAPKLLIYNADSRWSGVSDRFSGSGYGNDFTLTISRVQADDAGVYHCQQDWSRPFTQ
;
A
#
# COMPACT_ATOMS: atom_id res chain seq x y z
N LEU A 1 5.89 3.99 10.63
CA LEU A 1 4.62 3.45 10.12
C LEU A 1 4.44 2.05 10.69
N THR A 2 3.20 1.64 10.96
CA THR A 2 2.86 0.28 11.42
C THR A 2 1.86 -0.31 10.46
N GLN A 3 2.18 -1.46 9.86
CA GLN A 3 1.30 -2.15 8.91
C GLN A 3 0.59 -3.34 9.54
N SER A 4 -0.64 -3.60 9.10
CA SER A 4 -1.41 -4.78 9.49
C SER A 4 -2.35 -5.26 8.38
N PRO A 5 -2.58 -6.58 8.25
CA PRO A 5 -1.90 -7.66 8.95
C PRO A 5 -0.43 -7.82 8.49
N GLY A 6 0.41 -8.48 9.29
CA GLY A 6 1.83 -8.70 8.94
C GLY A 6 2.04 -9.69 7.79
N SER A 7 1.12 -10.65 7.64
CA SER A 7 1.03 -11.54 6.48
C SER A 7 -0.41 -12.01 6.32
N GLN A 8 -0.80 -12.32 5.09
CA GLN A 8 -2.13 -12.81 4.79
C GLN A 8 -2.10 -13.72 3.55
N SER A 9 -2.83 -14.83 3.62
CA SER A 9 -3.13 -15.66 2.45
C SER A 9 -4.56 -15.35 1.99
N VAL A 10 -4.75 -15.20 0.68
CA VAL A 10 -6.01 -14.76 0.08
C VAL A 10 -6.35 -15.66 -1.10
N VAL A 11 -7.61 -16.03 -1.24
CA VAL A 11 -8.06 -16.82 -2.39
C VAL A 11 -8.20 -15.89 -3.60
N PRO A 12 -7.73 -16.28 -4.80
CA PRO A 12 -7.93 -15.49 -6.00
C PRO A 12 -9.40 -15.10 -6.22
N GLY A 13 -9.63 -13.86 -6.64
CA GLY A 13 -10.96 -13.27 -6.81
C GLY A 13 -11.52 -12.58 -5.56
N GLN A 14 -10.96 -12.82 -4.37
CA GLN A 14 -11.37 -12.09 -3.16
C GLN A 14 -10.80 -10.67 -3.13
N THR A 15 -11.33 -9.86 -2.20
CA THR A 15 -10.80 -8.54 -1.87
C THR A 15 -9.99 -8.61 -0.59
N VAL A 16 -8.85 -7.93 -0.56
CA VAL A 16 -8.02 -7.79 0.63
C VAL A 16 -7.72 -6.32 0.91
N SER A 17 -7.55 -5.99 2.18
CA SER A 17 -7.14 -4.67 2.64
C SER A 17 -5.93 -4.76 3.54
N ILE A 18 -4.98 -3.86 3.33
CA ILE A 18 -3.75 -3.71 4.13
C ILE A 18 -3.81 -2.33 4.74
N ASN A 19 -3.67 -2.27 6.06
CA ASN A 19 -3.69 -1.01 6.80
C ASN A 19 -2.26 -0.53 7.06
N CYS A 20 -2.10 0.79 7.06
CA CYS A 20 -0.89 1.47 7.44
C CYS A 20 -1.23 2.64 8.37
N LYS A 21 -0.65 2.62 9.58
CA LYS A 21 -0.84 3.66 10.58
C LYS A 21 0.44 4.45 10.79
N ALA A 22 0.37 5.77 10.66
CA ALA A 22 1.44 6.68 11.02
C ALA A 22 1.37 7.05 12.50
N SER A 23 2.54 7.24 13.12
CA SER A 23 2.66 7.67 14.52
C SER A 23 2.23 9.13 14.73
N SER A 24 2.22 9.91 13.65
CA SER A 24 1.83 11.31 13.59
C SER A 24 1.13 11.58 12.26
N GLY A 25 0.41 12.69 12.15
CA GLY A 25 -0.26 13.07 10.91
C GLY A 25 0.73 13.38 9.79
N VAL A 26 0.53 12.71 8.66
CA VAL A 26 1.27 12.89 7.41
C VAL A 26 0.38 13.36 6.26
N THR A 27 -0.78 13.96 6.59
CA THR A 27 -1.74 14.48 5.61
C THR A 27 -2.14 13.40 4.58
N ASN A 28 -1.87 13.59 3.30
CA ASN A 28 -2.03 12.57 2.25
C ASN A 28 -0.68 12.10 1.70
N ASP A 29 0.45 12.49 2.30
CA ASP A 29 1.81 12.13 1.87
C ASP A 29 2.15 10.70 2.30
N LEU A 30 1.46 9.76 1.65
CA LEU A 30 1.66 8.33 1.80
C LEU A 30 1.68 7.65 0.43
N GLN A 31 2.63 6.74 0.29
CA GLN A 31 2.84 5.93 -0.91
C GLN A 31 2.74 4.45 -0.57
N TRP A 32 2.22 3.66 -1.50
CA TRP A 32 2.17 2.19 -1.43
C TRP A 32 3.02 1.57 -2.52
N TYR A 33 3.82 0.58 -2.16
CA TYR A 33 4.70 -0.15 -3.07
C TYR A 33 4.44 -1.66 -2.99
N LEU A 34 4.65 -2.34 -4.11
CA LEU A 34 4.74 -3.79 -4.19
C LEU A 34 6.17 -4.20 -4.50
N GLN A 35 6.74 -5.09 -3.69
CA GLN A 35 8.02 -5.72 -3.92
C GLN A 35 7.84 -7.22 -4.15
N LYS A 36 8.24 -7.69 -5.33
CA LYS A 36 8.32 -9.10 -5.66
C LYS A 36 9.73 -9.64 -5.38
N PRO A 37 9.89 -10.95 -5.12
CA PRO A 37 11.21 -11.54 -4.89
C PRO A 37 12.19 -11.24 -6.03
N GLY A 38 13.32 -10.62 -5.71
CA GLY A 38 14.36 -10.27 -6.70
C GLY A 38 14.08 -9.00 -7.51
N GLU A 39 12.97 -8.29 -7.27
CA GLU A 39 12.63 -7.04 -7.94
C GLU A 39 12.78 -5.82 -7.01
N ALA A 40 13.03 -4.65 -7.60
CA ALA A 40 12.92 -3.38 -6.90
C ALA A 40 11.46 -3.06 -6.55
N PRO A 41 11.19 -2.35 -5.44
CA PRO A 41 9.83 -1.89 -5.12
C PRO A 41 9.22 -1.07 -6.25
N LYS A 42 7.98 -1.42 -6.64
CA LYS A 42 7.20 -0.71 -7.67
C LYS A 42 6.09 0.10 -7.02
N LEU A 43 5.99 1.36 -7.40
CA LEU A 43 4.96 2.27 -6.89
C LEU A 43 3.57 1.85 -7.40
N LEU A 44 2.61 1.75 -6.48
CA LEU A 44 1.21 1.42 -6.75
C LEU A 44 0.31 2.64 -6.62
N ILE A 45 0.34 3.26 -5.43
CA ILE A 45 -0.48 4.42 -5.06
C ILE A 45 0.44 5.47 -4.48
N TYR A 46 0.20 6.74 -4.80
CA TYR A 46 0.84 7.91 -4.21
C TYR A 46 -0.23 8.88 -3.70
N ASN A 47 0.15 9.86 -2.88
CA ASN A 47 -0.76 10.83 -2.30
C ASN A 47 -1.98 10.18 -1.61
N ALA A 48 -1.77 9.05 -0.95
CA ALA A 48 -2.76 8.20 -0.26
C ALA A 48 -3.81 7.52 -1.15
N ASP A 49 -4.29 8.14 -2.23
CA ASP A 49 -5.42 7.64 -3.03
C ASP A 49 -5.15 7.61 -4.55
N SER A 50 -4.07 8.23 -5.02
CA SER A 50 -3.80 8.44 -6.43
C SER A 50 -3.04 7.25 -7.01
N ARG A 51 -3.66 6.54 -7.94
CA ARG A 51 -3.07 5.35 -8.56
C ARG A 51 -2.00 5.73 -9.59
N TRP A 52 -0.83 5.08 -9.51
CA TRP A 52 0.23 5.28 -10.48
C TRP A 52 -0.15 4.76 -11.87
N SER A 53 0.38 5.39 -12.93
CA SER A 53 0.08 5.01 -14.31
C SER A 53 0.51 3.56 -14.59
N GLY A 54 -0.35 2.80 -15.27
CA GLY A 54 -0.12 1.38 -15.59
C GLY A 54 -0.47 0.39 -14.47
N VAL A 55 -0.84 0.86 -13.27
CA VAL A 55 -1.34 0.00 -12.19
C VAL A 55 -2.80 -0.35 -12.44
N SER A 56 -3.17 -1.62 -12.21
CA SER A 56 -4.53 -2.11 -12.43
C SER A 56 -5.57 -1.36 -11.58
N ASP A 57 -6.76 -1.22 -12.15
CA ASP A 57 -7.95 -0.68 -11.49
C ASP A 57 -8.35 -1.39 -10.19
N ARG A 58 -7.87 -2.61 -10.01
CA ARG A 58 -8.08 -3.43 -8.82
C ARG A 58 -7.48 -2.85 -7.55
N PHE A 59 -6.41 -2.07 -7.67
CA PHE A 59 -5.71 -1.44 -6.56
C PHE A 59 -6.30 -0.08 -6.25
N SER A 60 -6.63 0.20 -5.00
CA SER A 60 -7.05 1.52 -4.56
C SER A 60 -6.43 1.85 -3.21
N GLY A 61 -6.00 3.09 -3.03
CA GLY A 61 -5.63 3.62 -1.72
C GLY A 61 -6.73 4.49 -1.15
N SER A 62 -6.78 4.59 0.16
CA SER A 62 -7.61 5.52 0.89
C SER A 62 -6.93 5.91 2.21
N GLY A 63 -7.35 7.04 2.78
CA GLY A 63 -6.87 7.49 4.08
C GLY A 63 -6.42 8.95 4.07
N TYR A 64 -6.26 9.49 5.27
CA TYR A 64 -5.79 10.84 5.50
C TYR A 64 -5.29 10.97 6.94
N GLY A 65 -4.33 11.87 7.16
CA GLY A 65 -3.72 12.10 8.47
C GLY A 65 -2.83 10.94 8.87
N ASN A 66 -3.39 9.96 9.59
CA ASN A 66 -2.60 8.95 10.29
C ASN A 66 -3.00 7.52 9.90
N ASP A 67 -4.16 7.32 9.28
CA ASP A 67 -4.75 6.01 9.04
C ASP A 67 -5.01 5.86 7.54
N PHE A 68 -4.39 4.84 6.95
CA PHE A 68 -4.40 4.58 5.52
C PHE A 68 -4.65 3.11 5.23
N THR A 69 -5.27 2.85 4.08
CA THR A 69 -5.62 1.51 3.65
C THR A 69 -5.31 1.35 2.16
N LEU A 70 -4.60 0.29 1.80
CA LEU A 70 -4.54 -0.23 0.45
C LEU A 70 -5.59 -1.33 0.31
N THR A 71 -6.42 -1.26 -0.72
CA THR A 71 -7.38 -2.30 -1.07
C THR A 71 -7.05 -2.89 -2.42
N ILE A 72 -7.04 -4.21 -2.50
CA ILE A 72 -6.85 -4.98 -3.73
C ILE A 72 -8.11 -5.79 -3.94
N SER A 73 -8.93 -5.38 -4.90
CA SER A 73 -10.12 -6.13 -5.30
C SER A 73 -9.76 -7.22 -6.31
N ARG A 74 -10.52 -8.32 -6.35
CA ARG A 74 -10.36 -9.38 -7.36
C ARG A 74 -8.89 -9.88 -7.46
N VAL A 75 -8.28 -10.19 -6.31
CA VAL A 75 -6.87 -10.58 -6.18
C VAL A 75 -6.49 -11.67 -7.17
N GLN A 76 -5.31 -11.56 -7.77
CA GLN A 76 -4.73 -12.52 -8.71
C GLN A 76 -3.45 -13.15 -8.14
N ALA A 77 -3.02 -14.27 -8.71
CA ALA A 77 -1.77 -14.94 -8.30
C ALA A 77 -0.55 -14.01 -8.43
N ASP A 78 -0.56 -13.16 -9.46
CA ASP A 78 0.51 -12.19 -9.71
C ASP A 78 0.55 -11.03 -8.72
N ASP A 79 -0.47 -10.88 -7.87
CA ASP A 79 -0.51 -9.88 -6.80
C ASP A 79 0.24 -10.37 -5.54
N ALA A 80 0.81 -11.58 -5.57
CA ALA A 80 1.65 -12.09 -4.49
C ALA A 80 2.98 -11.33 -4.37
N GLY A 81 3.28 -10.82 -3.17
CA GLY A 81 4.50 -10.10 -2.85
C GLY A 81 4.42 -9.40 -1.51
N VAL A 82 5.43 -8.58 -1.22
CA VAL A 82 5.46 -7.77 0.01
C VAL A 82 4.98 -6.36 -0.32
N TYR A 83 4.04 -5.86 0.48
CA TYR A 83 3.48 -4.53 0.32
C TYR A 83 4.02 -3.59 1.39
N HIS A 84 4.49 -2.43 0.98
CA HIS A 84 5.08 -1.44 1.88
C HIS A 84 4.33 -0.12 1.77
N CYS A 85 4.05 0.50 2.91
CA CYS A 85 3.66 1.91 2.95
C CYS A 85 4.85 2.78 3.36
N GLN A 86 4.93 3.97 2.79
CA GLN A 86 5.95 4.98 3.06
C GLN A 86 5.28 6.34 3.22
N GLN A 87 5.90 7.24 3.96
CA GLN A 87 5.53 8.65 4.05
C GLN A 87 6.78 9.52 3.85
N ASP A 88 6.61 10.70 3.28
CA ASP A 88 7.65 11.71 3.04
C ASP A 88 7.38 13.07 3.71
N TRP A 89 6.29 13.19 4.48
CA TRP A 89 5.95 14.41 5.22
C TRP A 89 6.91 14.72 6.36
N SER A 90 7.29 13.70 7.14
CA SER A 90 8.02 13.85 8.39
C SER A 90 9.31 13.04 8.38
N ARG A 91 10.37 13.60 8.98
CA ARG A 91 11.63 12.88 9.15
C ARG A 91 11.61 12.03 10.44
N PRO A 92 12.24 10.84 10.44
CA PRO A 92 12.87 10.19 9.29
C PRO A 92 11.83 9.60 8.32
N PHE A 93 12.17 9.57 7.03
CA PHE A 93 11.36 8.83 6.06
C PHE A 93 11.38 7.35 6.43
N THR A 94 10.24 6.69 6.27
CA THR A 94 10.07 5.27 6.61
C THR A 94 10.12 4.47 5.32
N GLN A 95 11.09 3.59 5.18
CA GLN A 95 11.24 2.68 4.05
C GLN A 95 10.66 1.30 4.38
#